data_AF-A0A8H5EUW4-F1
#
_entry.id   AF-A0A8H5EUW4-F1
#
_cell.length_a   1.000
_cell.length_b   1.000
_cell.length_c   1.000
_cell.angle_alpha   90.00
_cell.angle_beta   90.00
_cell.angle_gamma   90.00
#
_symmetry.space_group_name_H-M   'P 1'
#
loop_
_entity.id
_entity.type
_entity.pdbx_description
1 polymer ?
#
loop_
_entity_poly.entity_id
_entity_poly.type
_entity_poly.pdbx_seq_one_letter_code
_entity_poly.pdbx_strand_id
1 'polypeptide(L)'
;MKLSISSIVLALSFATTGVFGSPVPTRSRQMGSAARGKTVAGAAYLITNEPSGNQIIAADINSDGTLTLRRAIDAGGIGAHGITDPNGPDPLFSQGAIKASAAGNIVAAVNSGSNTLSVFNINPTDATNLQMIGQPVGSNGQFPMSLAINKAGNMVCALNGGEINGVSCFKVDKTAGLVPIANTVRSLNLNQTTPATGPAGTASHVVFSEDNSQLIASVKGVPPTPGFLAVWDVAADGSLSQDFQSIAPASGGLLPFSMTVIDGQNAILATDAGLGFDIFDLAAASSDASSSGDASVAATAADDTAVASNVTSPATSDVAATADNSTVSASGSTDAADNSTAVAASNATIAARAAPGKTAVIVGVAPAAPNSPTAPVSNVTAVASATTANATVSATDATADASNSTVSAADATATSSNSTVASDDSTSASTGDRSSANAISGQSATCWSSFSPKTGNFFLTDIGTATITEVNVDANLKGTIVKQYPQAAGSGTIDNDVATVGKNDFLYVLAANASSIDVLALPAPGKAKNIQKVDIAGPAKAAGIKVSAFNLQGMTTFIRK
;
A
#
# COMPACT_ATOMS: atom_id res chain seq x y z
N MET A 1 57.17 48.64 36.46
CA MET A 1 56.01 47.94 37.05
C MET A 1 54.80 48.14 36.15
N LYS A 2 54.35 47.11 35.42
CA LYS A 2 52.95 46.64 35.35
C LYS A 2 52.82 45.53 34.31
N LEU A 3 52.06 44.51 34.72
CA LEU A 3 52.08 43.13 34.25
C LEU A 3 51.25 42.86 32.98
N SER A 4 51.68 41.80 32.29
CA SER A 4 51.00 41.06 31.22
C SER A 4 49.80 40.28 31.74
N ILE A 5 48.73 40.18 30.94
CA ILE A 5 47.56 39.32 31.20
C ILE A 5 47.60 38.14 30.23
N SER A 6 47.74 36.94 30.80
CA SER A 6 47.82 35.65 30.12
C SER A 6 46.45 35.13 29.68
N SER A 7 46.43 34.44 28.54
CA SER A 7 45.32 33.67 27.99
C SER A 7 44.98 32.46 28.86
N ILE A 8 43.68 32.24 29.13
CA ILE A 8 43.15 31.01 29.72
C ILE A 8 42.50 30.20 28.58
N VAL A 9 43.08 29.04 28.25
CA VAL A 9 42.47 28.03 27.38
C VAL A 9 41.83 27.00 28.31
N LEU A 10 40.49 26.94 28.30
CA LEU A 10 39.71 25.94 29.05
C LEU A 10 39.42 24.75 28.12
N ALA A 11 40.13 23.65 28.32
CA ALA A 11 39.88 22.39 27.62
C ALA A 11 38.71 21.65 28.29
N LEU A 12 37.54 21.59 27.62
CA LEU A 12 36.44 20.71 28.01
C LEU A 12 36.69 19.30 27.46
N SER A 13 37.11 18.38 28.31
CA SER A 13 37.13 16.95 28.02
C SER A 13 35.71 16.36 28.15
N PHE A 14 35.08 16.06 27.02
CA PHE A 14 33.86 15.24 26.98
C PHE A 14 34.21 13.79 27.32
N ALA A 15 33.90 13.35 28.53
CA ALA A 15 33.90 11.94 28.88
C ALA A 15 32.63 11.29 28.29
N THR A 16 32.77 10.59 27.17
CA THR A 16 31.72 9.71 26.64
C THR A 16 31.61 8.49 27.54
N THR A 17 30.71 8.52 28.52
CA THR A 17 30.29 7.31 29.23
C THR A 17 29.48 6.46 28.26
N GLY A 18 30.11 5.45 27.66
CA GLY A 18 29.41 4.39 26.95
C GLY A 18 28.54 3.62 27.94
N VAL A 19 27.26 3.98 28.03
CA VAL A 19 26.25 3.15 28.70
C VAL A 19 26.03 1.96 27.76
N PHE A 20 26.77 0.88 27.99
CA PHE A 20 26.41 -0.42 27.46
C PHE A 20 25.10 -0.82 28.15
N GLY A 21 23.97 -0.52 27.50
CA GLY A 21 22.68 -1.02 27.93
C GLY A 21 22.74 -2.54 27.99
N SER A 22 22.58 -3.11 29.17
CA SER A 22 22.38 -4.55 29.30
C SER A 22 21.14 -4.93 28.48
N PRO A 23 21.11 -6.10 27.82
CA PRO A 23 19.94 -6.54 27.08
C PRO A 23 18.74 -6.51 28.03
N VAL A 24 17.72 -5.71 27.69
CA VAL A 24 16.47 -5.68 28.46
C VAL A 24 15.89 -7.10 28.39
N PRO A 25 15.76 -7.80 29.54
CA PRO A 25 15.22 -9.15 29.51
C PRO A 25 13.79 -9.08 28.99
N THR A 26 13.53 -9.73 27.86
CA THR A 26 12.16 -9.92 27.34
C THR A 26 11.36 -10.68 28.38
N ARG A 27 10.37 -10.03 28.98
CA ARG A 27 9.48 -10.69 29.92
C ARG A 27 8.57 -11.62 29.13
N SER A 28 8.64 -12.90 29.46
CA SER A 28 7.80 -13.94 28.88
C SER A 28 6.96 -14.58 29.98
N ARG A 29 5.68 -14.83 29.69
CA ARG A 29 4.73 -15.50 30.58
C ARG A 29 4.26 -16.78 29.95
N GLN A 30 4.34 -17.87 30.71
CA GLN A 30 3.87 -19.17 30.23
C GLN A 30 2.34 -19.22 30.21
N MET A 31 1.77 -19.59 29.07
CA MET A 31 0.32 -19.79 28.89
C MET A 31 -0.05 -21.28 28.86
N GLY A 32 0.90 -22.14 28.49
CA GLY A 32 0.68 -23.58 28.42
C GLY A 32 1.98 -24.38 28.43
N SER A 33 1.87 -25.70 28.53
CA SER A 33 3.00 -26.63 28.44
C SER A 33 3.17 -27.15 27.02
N ALA A 34 4.38 -27.62 26.68
CA ALA A 34 4.61 -28.24 25.37
C ALA A 34 3.74 -29.49 25.25
N ALA A 35 3.27 -29.77 24.03
CA ALA A 35 2.54 -31.01 23.77
C ALA A 35 3.47 -32.21 24.01
N ARG A 36 3.06 -33.13 24.90
CA ARG A 36 3.82 -34.37 25.14
C ARG A 36 3.63 -35.32 23.95
N GLY A 37 4.73 -35.83 23.41
CA GLY A 37 4.71 -36.87 22.37
C GLY A 37 4.37 -36.40 20.96
N LYS A 38 4.17 -35.08 20.74
CA LYS A 38 4.05 -34.51 19.39
C LYS A 38 5.36 -33.86 18.99
N THR A 39 5.75 -34.06 17.73
CA THR A 39 6.88 -33.33 17.15
C THR A 39 6.40 -31.95 16.76
N VAL A 40 7.12 -30.91 17.18
CA VAL A 40 6.82 -29.52 16.78
C VAL A 40 7.36 -29.29 15.37
N ALA A 41 6.62 -28.66 14.48
CA ALA A 41 7.06 -28.28 13.14
C ALA A 41 7.51 -26.80 13.09
N GLY A 42 6.95 -25.97 13.96
CA GLY A 42 7.14 -24.52 13.89
C GLY A 42 6.35 -23.79 14.96
N ALA A 43 6.00 -22.54 14.69
CA ALA A 43 5.18 -21.73 15.57
C ALA A 43 4.23 -20.81 14.80
N ALA A 44 3.09 -20.50 15.42
CA ALA A 44 2.17 -19.45 15.00
C ALA A 44 2.23 -18.29 16.00
N TYR A 45 2.11 -17.07 15.50
CA TYR A 45 2.19 -15.84 16.27
C TYR A 45 1.05 -14.89 15.94
N LEU A 46 0.53 -14.23 16.98
CA LEU A 46 -0.38 -13.10 16.90
C LEU A 46 -0.01 -12.07 17.97
N ILE A 47 -0.57 -10.86 17.90
CA ILE A 47 -0.37 -9.83 18.93
C ILE A 47 -1.64 -9.57 19.73
N THR A 48 -1.46 -9.18 21.00
CA THR A 48 -2.58 -8.77 21.84
C THR A 48 -3.08 -7.37 21.52
N ASN A 49 -2.23 -6.52 20.94
CA ASN A 49 -2.44 -5.09 20.66
C ASN A 49 -3.06 -4.33 21.85
N GLU A 50 -2.80 -4.76 23.08
CA GLU A 50 -3.40 -4.14 24.25
C GLU A 50 -2.77 -2.77 24.54
N PRO A 51 -3.58 -1.73 24.83
CA PRO A 51 -3.05 -0.41 25.20
C PRO A 51 -2.33 -0.41 26.56
N SER A 52 -2.55 -1.43 27.39
CA SER A 52 -1.81 -1.62 28.64
C SER A 52 -0.45 -2.30 28.45
N GLY A 53 -0.11 -2.75 27.24
CA GLY A 53 1.10 -3.51 26.94
C GLY A 53 0.85 -4.55 25.85
N ASN A 54 1.45 -4.32 24.68
CA ASN A 54 1.35 -5.25 23.57
C ASN A 54 2.25 -6.47 23.82
N GLN A 55 1.74 -7.66 23.51
CA GLN A 55 2.45 -8.92 23.67
C GLN A 55 2.27 -9.78 22.43
N ILE A 56 3.31 -10.53 22.06
CA ILE A 56 3.24 -11.59 21.06
C ILE A 56 2.81 -12.87 21.75
N ILE A 57 1.66 -13.42 21.37
CA ILE A 57 1.24 -14.75 21.78
C ILE A 57 1.82 -15.76 20.78
N ALA A 58 2.52 -16.77 21.31
CA ALA A 58 3.17 -17.81 20.52
C ALA A 58 2.59 -19.20 20.84
N ALA A 59 2.29 -19.96 19.80
CA ALA A 59 1.83 -21.34 19.87
C ALA A 59 2.74 -22.25 19.04
N ASP A 60 3.01 -23.46 19.54
CA ASP A 60 3.69 -24.50 18.76
C ASP A 60 2.75 -24.95 17.64
N ILE A 61 3.25 -25.06 16.41
CA ILE A 61 2.60 -25.82 15.34
C ILE A 61 3.10 -27.26 15.47
N ASN A 62 2.21 -28.20 15.79
CA ASN A 62 2.55 -29.62 15.86
C ASN A 62 2.63 -30.24 14.46
N SER A 63 3.25 -31.42 14.35
CA SER A 63 3.43 -32.15 13.09
C SER A 63 2.12 -32.54 12.40
N ASP A 64 0.99 -32.52 13.11
CA ASP A 64 -0.36 -32.75 12.58
C ASP A 64 -1.11 -31.44 12.28
N GLY A 65 -0.42 -30.30 12.34
CA GLY A 65 -0.97 -28.96 12.10
C GLY A 65 -1.69 -28.34 13.28
N THR A 66 -2.02 -29.11 14.33
CA THR A 66 -2.67 -28.57 15.53
C THR A 66 -1.76 -27.59 16.26
N LEU A 67 -2.33 -26.57 16.87
CA LEU A 67 -1.62 -25.62 17.72
C LEU A 67 -1.61 -26.05 19.18
N THR A 68 -0.55 -25.70 19.88
CA THR A 68 -0.47 -25.76 21.35
C THR A 68 0.02 -24.42 21.87
N LEU A 69 -0.82 -23.70 22.61
CA LEU A 69 -0.48 -22.38 23.13
C LEU A 69 0.64 -22.47 24.18
N ARG A 70 1.68 -21.64 24.06
CA ARG A 70 2.89 -21.78 24.89
C ARG A 70 3.12 -20.61 25.80
N ARG A 71 3.18 -19.39 25.26
CA ARG A 71 3.60 -18.20 26.01
C ARG A 71 3.18 -16.90 25.34
N ALA A 72 3.19 -15.83 26.13
CA ALA A 72 3.17 -14.47 25.65
C ALA A 72 4.49 -13.78 25.97
N ILE A 73 5.02 -13.02 25.01
CA ILE A 73 6.28 -12.26 25.11
C ILE A 73 5.95 -10.78 24.98
N ASP A 74 6.48 -9.94 25.87
CA ASP A 74 6.32 -8.49 25.77
C ASP A 74 6.87 -7.97 24.43
N ALA A 75 6.02 -7.27 23.68
CA ALA A 75 6.41 -6.66 22.41
C ALA A 75 7.25 -5.39 22.61
N GLY A 76 7.37 -4.88 23.85
CA GLY A 76 8.15 -3.69 24.19
C GLY A 76 7.45 -2.35 23.98
N GLY A 77 6.26 -2.36 23.37
CA GLY A 77 5.41 -1.18 23.22
C GLY A 77 3.96 -1.43 23.64
N ILE A 78 3.07 -0.50 23.30
CA ILE A 78 1.63 -0.63 23.55
C ILE A 78 0.86 -0.65 22.23
N GLY A 79 -0.28 -1.32 22.24
CA GLY A 79 -1.20 -1.32 21.12
C GLY A 79 -2.20 -0.17 21.17
N ALA A 80 -3.01 -0.06 20.11
CA ALA A 80 -4.11 0.89 20.05
C ALA A 80 -5.19 0.37 19.10
N HIS A 81 -6.41 0.85 19.30
CA HIS A 81 -7.56 0.55 18.48
C HIS A 81 -7.87 1.76 17.59
N GLY A 82 -8.08 1.52 16.29
CA GLY A 82 -8.57 2.52 15.35
C GLY A 82 -9.95 3.03 15.76
N ILE A 83 -10.34 4.19 15.26
CA ILE A 83 -11.61 4.81 15.61
C ILE A 83 -12.68 4.30 14.65
N THR A 84 -13.67 3.59 15.19
CA THR A 84 -14.94 3.25 14.52
C THR A 84 -16.11 3.47 15.47
N ASP A 85 -17.34 3.51 14.94
CA ASP A 85 -18.55 3.55 15.77
C ASP A 85 -19.59 2.53 15.28
N PRO A 86 -19.89 1.47 16.07
CA PRO A 86 -19.19 1.03 17.29
C PRO A 86 -17.81 0.42 16.99
N ASN A 87 -17.00 0.19 18.03
CA ASN A 87 -15.76 -0.59 17.90
C ASN A 87 -16.04 -2.05 17.51
N GLY A 88 -15.28 -2.54 16.53
CA GLY A 88 -15.33 -3.92 16.04
C GLY A 88 -14.07 -4.75 16.40
N PRO A 89 -14.01 -6.02 15.97
CA PRO A 89 -12.89 -6.92 16.29
C PRO A 89 -11.60 -6.70 15.51
N ASP A 90 -11.57 -5.81 14.51
CA ASP A 90 -10.38 -5.45 13.73
C ASP A 90 -9.85 -4.08 14.18
N PRO A 91 -8.96 -4.03 15.18
CA PRO A 91 -8.46 -2.77 15.72
C PRO A 91 -7.55 -1.99 14.76
N LEU A 92 -6.95 -2.63 13.76
CA LEU A 92 -5.93 -1.98 12.92
C LEU A 92 -6.36 -1.75 11.47
N PHE A 93 -7.55 -2.22 11.05
CA PHE A 93 -8.03 -2.14 9.65
C PHE A 93 -7.08 -2.75 8.63
N SER A 94 -6.32 -3.77 9.06
CA SER A 94 -5.11 -4.21 8.38
C SER A 94 -4.91 -5.72 8.41
N GLN A 95 -4.03 -6.20 7.52
CA GLN A 95 -3.36 -7.48 7.67
C GLN A 95 -1.86 -7.23 7.89
N GLY A 96 -1.16 -8.16 8.53
CA GLY A 96 0.31 -8.12 8.61
C GLY A 96 0.84 -7.30 9.78
N ALA A 97 0.05 -7.10 10.83
CA ALA A 97 0.50 -6.48 12.09
C ALA A 97 1.69 -7.22 12.75
N ILE A 98 1.89 -8.49 12.40
CA ILE A 98 3.03 -9.32 12.77
C ILE A 98 3.42 -10.18 11.55
N LYS A 99 4.73 -10.34 11.33
CA LYS A 99 5.28 -11.18 10.25
C LYS A 99 6.49 -11.96 10.74
N ALA A 100 6.57 -13.23 10.34
CA ALA A 100 7.75 -14.07 10.54
C ALA A 100 8.53 -14.22 9.22
N SER A 101 9.85 -14.40 9.32
CA SER A 101 10.70 -14.76 8.18
C SER A 101 11.60 -15.93 8.55
N ALA A 102 11.44 -17.04 7.84
CA ALA A 102 12.31 -18.21 7.97
C ALA A 102 13.71 -17.98 7.38
N ALA A 103 13.85 -17.09 6.39
CA ALA A 103 15.14 -16.71 5.84
C ALA A 103 15.94 -15.85 6.83
N GLY A 104 15.28 -14.86 7.45
CA GLY A 104 15.89 -13.99 8.46
C GLY A 104 15.96 -14.62 9.85
N ASN A 105 15.22 -15.70 10.11
CA ASN A 105 15.00 -16.26 11.45
C ASN A 105 14.52 -15.19 12.45
N ILE A 106 13.53 -14.39 12.04
CA ILE A 106 12.97 -13.28 12.81
C ILE A 106 11.45 -13.27 12.85
N VAL A 107 10.90 -12.62 13.87
CA VAL A 107 9.52 -12.11 13.90
C VAL A 107 9.57 -10.60 14.11
N ALA A 108 8.78 -9.84 13.35
CA ALA A 108 8.60 -8.41 13.57
C ALA A 108 7.12 -8.11 13.86
N ALA A 109 6.86 -7.15 14.75
CA ALA A 109 5.52 -6.78 15.19
C ALA A 109 5.37 -5.26 15.33
N VAL A 110 4.17 -4.75 15.03
CA VAL A 110 3.80 -3.35 15.26
C VAL A 110 3.38 -3.12 16.71
N ASN A 111 3.63 -1.92 17.24
CA ASN A 111 3.07 -1.43 18.50
C ASN A 111 2.33 -0.12 18.23
N SER A 112 1.10 -0.24 17.73
CA SER A 112 0.35 0.87 17.12
C SER A 112 0.10 2.04 18.06
N GLY A 113 -0.06 1.82 19.36
CA GLY A 113 -0.29 2.88 20.34
C GLY A 113 0.96 3.62 20.80
N SER A 114 2.14 3.03 20.59
CA SER A 114 3.43 3.69 20.88
C SER A 114 4.15 4.20 19.64
N ASN A 115 3.59 4.02 18.45
CA ASN A 115 4.25 4.35 17.17
C ASN A 115 5.63 3.68 17.01
N THR A 116 5.78 2.45 17.51
CA THR A 116 7.03 1.70 17.43
C THR A 116 6.87 0.34 16.74
N LEU A 117 8.00 -0.21 16.31
CA LEU A 117 8.15 -1.55 15.77
C LEU A 117 9.14 -2.34 16.64
N SER A 118 8.92 -3.64 16.75
CA SER A 118 9.83 -4.54 17.46
C SER A 118 10.21 -5.71 16.58
N VAL A 119 11.46 -6.19 16.72
CA VAL A 119 11.96 -7.37 16.01
C VAL A 119 12.61 -8.35 17.00
N PHE A 120 12.44 -9.63 16.72
CA PHE A 120 12.84 -10.73 17.59
C PHE A 120 13.61 -11.77 16.80
N ASN A 121 14.64 -12.37 17.39
CA ASN A 121 15.21 -13.63 16.92
C ASN A 121 14.30 -14.78 17.34
N ILE A 122 14.08 -15.70 16.42
CA ILE A 122 13.39 -16.97 16.70
C ILE A 122 14.43 -17.95 17.25
N ASN A 123 14.18 -18.54 18.43
CA ASN A 123 15.06 -19.58 18.92
C ASN A 123 14.92 -20.83 18.03
N PRO A 124 16.05 -21.39 17.51
CA PRO A 124 16.01 -22.49 16.54
C PRO A 124 15.49 -23.81 17.12
N THR A 125 15.58 -23.99 18.44
CA THR A 125 15.15 -25.21 19.14
C THR A 125 13.70 -25.13 19.64
N ASP A 126 13.25 -23.93 20.00
CA ASP A 126 11.90 -23.64 20.47
C ASP A 126 11.43 -22.35 19.80
N ALA A 127 10.72 -22.46 18.67
CA ALA A 127 10.30 -21.29 17.89
C ALA A 127 9.34 -20.37 18.67
N THR A 128 8.67 -20.86 19.71
CA THR A 128 7.84 -19.99 20.55
C THR A 128 8.66 -19.16 21.52
N ASN A 129 9.98 -19.36 21.63
CA ASN A 129 10.88 -18.62 22.51
C ASN A 129 11.55 -17.50 21.71
N LEU A 130 10.96 -16.30 21.78
CA LEU A 130 11.42 -15.14 21.06
C LEU A 130 12.35 -14.30 21.94
N GLN A 131 13.45 -13.82 21.35
CA GLN A 131 14.36 -12.87 21.99
C GLN A 131 14.33 -11.56 21.21
N MET A 132 13.93 -10.46 21.85
CA MET A 132 13.94 -9.14 21.22
C MET A 132 15.38 -8.75 20.83
N ILE A 133 15.54 -8.17 19.64
CA ILE A 133 16.81 -7.65 19.14
C ILE A 133 16.76 -6.13 19.29
N GLY A 134 17.73 -5.55 20.00
CA GLY A 134 17.74 -4.12 20.28
C GLY A 134 16.59 -3.67 21.18
N GLN A 135 16.05 -2.49 20.90
CA GLN A 135 14.87 -1.91 21.56
C GLN A 135 13.80 -1.60 20.49
N PRO A 136 12.52 -1.42 20.89
CA PRO A 136 11.51 -0.94 19.96
C PRO A 136 11.95 0.38 19.30
N VAL A 137 11.85 0.45 17.97
CA VAL A 137 12.24 1.61 17.18
C VAL A 137 11.01 2.38 16.74
N GLY A 138 11.08 3.71 16.64
CA GLY A 138 9.99 4.49 16.05
C GLY A 138 9.71 4.07 14.61
N SER A 139 8.43 4.00 14.22
CA SER A 139 8.03 3.59 12.87
C SER A 139 8.19 4.69 11.81
N ASN A 140 8.76 5.85 12.18
CA ASN A 140 8.83 7.07 11.34
C ASN A 140 7.48 7.52 10.78
N GLY A 141 6.40 7.20 11.51
CA GLY A 141 5.03 7.61 11.25
C GLY A 141 4.21 7.41 12.51
N GLN A 142 2.89 7.35 12.36
CA GLN A 142 1.97 7.11 13.47
C GLN A 142 1.02 5.96 13.17
N PHE A 143 0.61 5.26 14.23
CA PHE A 143 -0.28 4.12 14.17
C PHE A 143 0.22 3.07 13.14
N PRO A 144 1.44 2.50 13.33
CA PRO A 144 1.92 1.41 12.49
C PRO A 144 0.94 0.25 12.59
N MET A 145 0.47 -0.23 11.44
CA MET A 145 -0.60 -1.23 11.35
C MET A 145 -0.17 -2.50 10.63
N SER A 146 0.80 -2.41 9.71
CA SER A 146 1.22 -3.54 8.88
C SER A 146 2.73 -3.56 8.64
N LEU A 147 3.26 -4.74 8.35
CA LEU A 147 4.68 -5.02 8.09
C LEU A 147 4.84 -5.92 6.85
N ALA A 148 5.88 -5.63 6.08
CA ALA A 148 6.43 -6.51 5.06
C ALA A 148 7.87 -6.88 5.42
N ILE A 149 8.25 -8.15 5.23
CA ILE A 149 9.64 -8.60 5.34
C ILE A 149 10.07 -9.08 3.96
N ASN A 150 11.22 -8.60 3.49
CA ASN A 150 11.73 -9.02 2.19
C ASN A 150 12.12 -10.52 2.21
N LYS A 151 12.27 -11.12 1.02
CA LYS A 151 12.57 -12.55 0.83
C LYS A 151 13.87 -12.98 1.52
N ALA A 152 14.85 -12.10 1.59
CA ALA A 152 16.12 -12.34 2.29
C ALA A 152 15.99 -12.30 3.83
N GLY A 153 14.91 -11.72 4.37
CA GLY A 153 14.69 -11.57 5.80
C GLY A 153 15.60 -10.54 6.47
N ASN A 154 16.16 -9.61 5.70
CA ASN A 154 17.11 -8.60 6.18
C ASN A 154 16.59 -7.16 6.07
N MET A 155 15.38 -6.97 5.54
CA MET A 155 14.69 -5.69 5.46
C MET A 155 13.24 -5.84 5.91
N VAL A 156 12.79 -4.91 6.74
CA VAL A 156 11.40 -4.80 7.23
C VAL A 156 10.88 -3.43 6.84
N CYS A 157 9.73 -3.38 6.17
CA CYS A 157 9.02 -2.13 5.90
C CYS A 157 7.73 -2.10 6.72
N ALA A 158 7.43 -0.93 7.28
CA ALA A 158 6.20 -0.68 8.02
C ALA A 158 5.27 0.22 7.23
N LEU A 159 3.98 0.00 7.42
CA LEU A 159 2.89 0.85 6.97
C LEU A 159 2.25 1.54 8.18
N ASN A 160 2.25 2.86 8.15
CA ASN A 160 1.65 3.74 9.14
C ASN A 160 0.34 4.29 8.58
N GLY A 161 -0.73 4.29 9.38
CA GLY A 161 -2.04 4.79 8.93
C GLY A 161 -2.64 5.90 9.78
N GLY A 162 -1.88 6.47 10.74
CA GLY A 162 -2.32 7.63 11.51
C GLY A 162 -2.27 8.95 10.72
N GLU A 163 -2.30 10.07 11.44
CA GLU A 163 -2.11 11.41 10.87
C GLU A 163 -0.80 11.52 10.07
N ILE A 164 0.26 10.90 10.57
CA ILE A 164 1.51 10.69 9.81
C ILE A 164 1.47 9.29 9.19
N ASN A 165 0.77 9.16 8.07
CA ASN A 165 0.63 7.92 7.29
C ASN A 165 1.68 7.80 6.19
N GLY A 166 1.98 6.56 5.80
CA GLY A 166 3.00 6.26 4.83
C GLY A 166 3.81 5.01 5.13
N VAL A 167 4.85 4.77 4.34
CA VAL A 167 5.79 3.67 4.55
C VAL A 167 7.12 4.15 5.09
N SER A 168 7.83 3.26 5.77
CA SER A 168 9.23 3.43 6.16
C SER A 168 9.91 2.07 6.25
N CYS A 169 11.19 1.97 5.91
CA CYS A 169 11.89 0.70 5.89
C CYS A 169 13.17 0.70 6.73
N PHE A 170 13.51 -0.50 7.21
CA PHE A 170 14.55 -0.73 8.18
C PHE A 170 15.38 -1.94 7.75
N LYS A 171 16.69 -1.84 7.91
CA LYS A 171 17.59 -3.00 7.86
C LYS A 171 17.45 -3.77 9.18
N VAL A 172 17.44 -5.09 9.09
CA VAL A 172 17.51 -5.96 10.26
C VAL A 172 18.97 -6.16 10.64
N ASP A 173 19.38 -5.53 11.73
CA ASP A 173 20.65 -5.78 12.39
C ASP A 173 20.45 -6.74 13.56
N LYS A 174 21.28 -7.78 13.64
CA LYS A 174 21.13 -8.86 14.65
C LYS A 174 21.56 -8.47 16.06
N THR A 175 22.04 -7.25 16.26
CA THR A 175 22.41 -6.69 17.56
C THR A 175 21.64 -5.41 17.85
N ALA A 176 21.61 -4.46 16.92
CA ALA A 176 20.95 -3.17 17.09
C ALA A 176 19.41 -3.25 16.89
N GLY A 177 18.89 -4.29 16.26
CA GLY A 177 17.47 -4.41 15.93
C GLY A 177 17.15 -3.81 14.57
N LEU A 178 16.07 -3.02 14.48
CA LEU A 178 15.68 -2.35 13.24
C LEU A 178 16.42 -1.01 13.09
N VAL A 179 17.23 -0.89 12.04
CA VAL A 179 17.99 0.33 11.73
C VAL A 179 17.34 1.03 10.53
N PRO A 180 16.89 2.30 10.65
CA PRO A 180 16.25 3.01 9.54
C PRO A 180 17.12 3.05 8.28
N ILE A 181 16.50 2.82 7.12
CA ILE A 181 17.14 3.00 5.82
C ILE A 181 16.81 4.41 5.32
N ALA A 182 17.83 5.17 4.92
CA ALA A 182 17.65 6.50 4.37
C ALA A 182 16.75 6.47 3.12
N ASN A 183 16.01 7.56 2.88
CA ASN A 183 15.14 7.70 1.70
C ASN A 183 14.07 6.59 1.57
N THR A 184 13.50 6.13 2.68
CA THR A 184 12.38 5.16 2.67
C THR A 184 11.09 5.70 3.29
N VAL A 185 11.14 6.85 3.96
CA VAL A 185 9.93 7.50 4.49
C VAL A 185 9.15 8.11 3.34
N ARG A 186 7.95 7.60 3.05
CA ARG A 186 7.09 8.04 1.96
C ARG A 186 5.67 8.23 2.46
N SER A 187 5.14 9.45 2.29
CA SER A 187 3.77 9.78 2.67
C SER A 187 2.77 9.16 1.70
N LEU A 188 1.64 8.70 2.22
CA LEU A 188 0.45 8.37 1.41
C LEU A 188 -0.49 9.59 1.24
N ASN A 189 -0.25 10.67 1.99
CA ASN A 189 -1.06 11.90 2.01
C ASN A 189 -2.54 11.66 2.32
N LEU A 190 -2.85 10.64 3.13
CA LEU A 190 -4.22 10.36 3.56
C LEU A 190 -4.63 11.36 4.65
N ASN A 191 -5.87 11.82 4.60
CA ASN A 191 -6.45 12.62 5.68
C ASN A 191 -6.95 11.70 6.81
N GLN A 192 -6.10 11.45 7.79
CA GLN A 192 -6.33 10.49 8.88
C GLN A 192 -6.09 11.11 10.25
N THR A 193 -6.71 10.53 11.29
CA THR A 193 -6.43 10.84 12.70
C THR A 193 -5.40 9.86 13.27
N THR A 194 -4.94 10.09 14.51
CA THR A 194 -4.18 9.09 15.28
C THR A 194 -4.88 8.82 16.62
N PRO A 195 -5.39 7.59 16.88
CA PRO A 195 -5.46 6.42 15.99
C PRO A 195 -6.20 6.68 14.67
N ALA A 196 -5.96 5.86 13.64
CA ALA A 196 -6.62 5.97 12.33
C ALA A 196 -8.16 5.90 12.47
N THR A 197 -8.91 6.66 11.67
CA THR A 197 -10.38 6.59 11.59
C THR A 197 -10.77 5.84 10.32
N GLY A 198 -11.54 4.76 10.46
CA GLY A 198 -11.78 3.84 9.35
C GLY A 198 -13.05 3.01 9.48
N PRO A 199 -13.16 1.90 8.72
CA PRO A 199 -12.12 1.36 7.83
C PRO A 199 -11.98 2.10 6.49
N ALA A 200 -13.02 2.75 5.96
CA ALA A 200 -12.93 3.47 4.68
C ALA A 200 -11.86 4.59 4.72
N GLY A 201 -11.14 4.81 3.62
CA GLY A 201 -10.09 5.83 3.52
C GLY A 201 -8.79 5.53 4.29
N THR A 202 -8.62 4.33 4.84
CA THR A 202 -7.39 3.92 5.56
C THR A 202 -6.51 3.00 4.72
N ALA A 203 -5.20 3.06 4.97
CA ALA A 203 -4.27 2.02 4.51
C ALA A 203 -4.60 0.65 5.15
N SER A 204 -4.13 -0.47 4.58
CA SER A 204 -4.47 -1.83 5.08
C SER A 204 -3.32 -2.81 5.13
N HIS A 205 -2.54 -2.99 4.07
CA HIS A 205 -1.50 -4.02 4.05
C HIS A 205 -0.32 -3.50 3.25
N VAL A 206 0.88 -3.96 3.60
CA VAL A 206 2.08 -3.73 2.81
C VAL A 206 2.74 -5.06 2.49
N VAL A 207 3.15 -5.25 1.24
CA VAL A 207 3.84 -6.44 0.74
C VAL A 207 4.99 -6.02 -0.18
N PHE A 208 5.98 -6.90 -0.33
CA PHE A 208 6.91 -6.81 -1.46
C PHE A 208 6.31 -7.54 -2.66
N SER A 209 6.65 -7.10 -3.88
CA SER A 209 6.46 -7.91 -5.09
C SER A 209 7.23 -9.23 -4.98
N GLU A 210 6.87 -10.22 -5.80
CA GLU A 210 7.48 -11.56 -5.78
C GLU A 210 9.01 -11.53 -5.91
N ASP A 211 9.51 -10.66 -6.79
CA ASP A 211 10.93 -10.43 -7.09
C ASP A 211 11.60 -9.44 -6.13
N ASN A 212 10.83 -8.83 -5.21
CA ASN A 212 11.26 -7.82 -4.23
C ASN A 212 11.73 -6.49 -4.85
N SER A 213 11.44 -6.24 -6.13
CA SER A 213 11.77 -4.97 -6.79
C SER A 213 10.79 -3.84 -6.44
N GLN A 214 9.62 -4.15 -5.87
CA GLN A 214 8.61 -3.17 -5.49
C GLN A 214 8.09 -3.39 -4.07
N LEU A 215 7.75 -2.29 -3.40
CA LEU A 215 6.98 -2.25 -2.16
C LEU A 215 5.58 -1.72 -2.48
N ILE A 216 4.56 -2.47 -2.07
CA ILE A 216 3.18 -2.22 -2.47
C ILE A 216 2.34 -2.07 -1.20
N ALA A 217 1.60 -0.97 -1.09
CA ALA A 217 0.65 -0.74 -0.01
C ALA A 217 -0.77 -0.61 -0.55
N SER A 218 -1.74 -1.26 0.09
CA SER A 218 -3.15 -1.12 -0.24
C SER A 218 -3.80 0.01 0.56
N VAL A 219 -4.62 0.81 -0.12
CA VAL A 219 -5.40 1.92 0.44
C VAL A 219 -6.87 1.71 0.09
N LYS A 220 -7.73 1.68 1.11
CA LYS A 220 -9.17 1.53 0.93
C LYS A 220 -9.80 2.83 0.44
N GLY A 221 -10.77 2.73 -0.46
CA GLY A 221 -11.55 3.86 -0.94
C GLY A 221 -12.48 4.47 0.12
N VAL A 222 -13.15 5.54 -0.27
CA VAL A 222 -14.32 6.10 0.40
C VAL A 222 -15.47 6.04 -0.60
N PRO A 223 -16.27 4.96 -0.59
CA PRO A 223 -17.29 4.73 -1.61
C PRO A 223 -18.21 5.95 -1.79
N PRO A 224 -18.56 6.29 -3.05
CA PRO A 224 -18.34 5.51 -4.27
C PRO A 224 -16.92 5.61 -4.86
N THR A 225 -16.02 6.40 -4.28
CA THR A 225 -14.64 6.54 -4.78
C THR A 225 -13.82 5.30 -4.39
N PRO A 226 -13.24 4.57 -5.37
CA PRO A 226 -12.45 3.37 -5.09
C PRO A 226 -11.12 3.73 -4.44
N GLY A 227 -10.53 2.71 -3.78
CA GLY A 227 -9.17 2.76 -3.28
C GLY A 227 -8.13 2.54 -4.39
N PHE A 228 -6.91 2.24 -3.98
CA PHE A 228 -5.79 1.99 -4.90
C PHE A 228 -4.68 1.17 -4.21
N LEU A 229 -3.77 0.65 -5.02
CA LEU A 229 -2.46 0.20 -4.58
C LEU A 229 -1.43 1.30 -4.83
N ALA A 230 -0.66 1.67 -3.80
CA ALA A 230 0.50 2.53 -3.90
C ALA A 230 1.76 1.66 -4.10
N VAL A 231 2.48 1.86 -5.19
CA VAL A 231 3.65 1.06 -5.59
C VAL A 231 4.90 1.92 -5.63
N TRP A 232 5.90 1.57 -4.83
CA TRP A 232 7.24 2.17 -4.88
C TRP A 232 8.25 1.17 -5.41
N ASP A 233 9.17 1.62 -6.27
CA ASP A 233 10.33 0.81 -6.64
C ASP A 233 11.31 0.75 -5.47
N VAL A 234 11.94 -0.41 -5.29
CA VAL A 234 12.96 -0.68 -4.28
C VAL A 234 14.31 -0.73 -4.96
N ALA A 235 15.17 0.23 -4.64
CA ALA A 235 16.53 0.28 -5.15
C ALA A 235 17.42 -0.78 -4.48
N ALA A 236 18.58 -1.04 -5.06
CA ALA A 236 19.54 -2.04 -4.56
C ALA A 236 20.07 -1.71 -3.13
N ASP A 237 20.06 -0.44 -2.72
CA ASP A 237 20.43 -0.01 -1.37
C ASP A 237 19.25 -0.07 -0.37
N GLY A 238 18.06 -0.49 -0.83
CA GLY A 238 16.83 -0.55 -0.06
C GLY A 238 16.08 0.78 0.03
N SER A 239 16.54 1.85 -0.63
CA SER A 239 15.76 3.08 -0.75
C SER A 239 14.53 2.88 -1.64
N LEU A 240 13.52 3.74 -1.45
CA LEU A 240 12.28 3.70 -2.25
C LEU A 240 12.29 4.81 -3.31
N SER A 241 11.60 4.63 -4.43
CA SER A 241 11.27 5.72 -5.36
C SER A 241 10.62 6.89 -4.61
N GLN A 242 10.84 8.13 -5.05
CA GLN A 242 10.34 9.32 -4.34
C GLN A 242 8.81 9.35 -4.30
N ASP A 243 8.18 9.07 -5.43
CA ASP A 243 6.73 9.01 -5.58
C ASP A 243 6.29 7.55 -5.78
N PHE A 244 5.05 7.25 -5.42
CA PHE A 244 4.43 5.98 -5.75
C PHE A 244 3.65 6.07 -7.06
N GLN A 245 3.60 4.97 -7.79
CA GLN A 245 2.57 4.74 -8.78
C GLN A 245 1.27 4.35 -8.08
N SER A 246 0.16 5.00 -8.44
CA SER A 246 -1.17 4.62 -7.98
C SER A 246 -1.82 3.69 -8.99
N ILE A 247 -2.25 2.50 -8.55
CA ILE A 247 -2.96 1.53 -9.38
C ILE A 247 -4.37 1.37 -8.82
N ALA A 248 -5.38 1.84 -9.57
CA ALA A 248 -6.78 1.65 -9.20
C ALA A 248 -7.21 0.19 -9.44
N PRO A 249 -8.15 -0.36 -8.64
CA PRO A 249 -8.77 -1.63 -8.97
C PRO A 249 -9.54 -1.54 -10.29
N ALA A 250 -9.80 -2.70 -10.90
CA ALA A 250 -10.67 -2.79 -12.06
C ALA A 250 -12.10 -2.28 -11.74
N SER A 251 -12.86 -1.95 -12.77
CA SER A 251 -14.22 -1.42 -12.63
C SER A 251 -15.09 -2.29 -11.71
N GLY A 252 -15.57 -1.69 -10.61
CA GLY A 252 -16.39 -2.33 -9.59
C GLY A 252 -15.67 -2.56 -8.26
N GLY A 253 -14.34 -2.56 -8.24
CA GLY A 253 -13.55 -2.59 -7.01
C GLY A 253 -13.68 -1.28 -6.22
N LEU A 254 -13.54 -1.38 -4.89
CA LEU A 254 -13.88 -0.33 -3.92
C LEU A 254 -12.85 -0.25 -2.80
N LEU A 255 -12.64 -1.34 -2.05
CA LEU A 255 -11.94 -1.32 -0.77
C LEU A 255 -10.79 -2.35 -0.70
N PRO A 256 -9.71 -2.21 -1.50
CA PRO A 256 -8.53 -3.08 -1.39
C PRO A 256 -8.01 -3.17 0.05
N PHE A 257 -7.96 -4.39 0.59
CA PHE A 257 -7.60 -4.66 1.98
C PHE A 257 -6.33 -5.50 2.10
N SER A 258 -6.43 -6.83 2.07
CA SER A 258 -5.25 -7.69 2.13
C SER A 258 -4.67 -7.83 0.75
N MET A 259 -3.46 -8.36 0.67
CA MET A 259 -2.76 -8.61 -0.58
C MET A 259 -2.00 -9.91 -0.43
N THR A 260 -2.26 -10.85 -1.33
CA THR A 260 -1.50 -12.07 -1.48
C THR A 260 -0.94 -12.12 -2.90
N VAL A 261 0.38 -12.25 -3.01
CA VAL A 261 1.07 -12.35 -4.31
C VAL A 261 0.64 -13.62 -5.04
N ILE A 262 0.45 -13.50 -6.35
CA ILE A 262 0.16 -14.62 -7.24
C ILE A 262 1.48 -15.04 -7.89
N ASP A 263 2.08 -16.11 -7.35
CA ASP A 263 3.40 -16.61 -7.76
C ASP A 263 3.51 -16.82 -9.28
N GLY A 264 4.59 -16.32 -9.87
CA GLY A 264 4.93 -16.44 -11.28
C GLY A 264 4.09 -15.59 -12.24
N GLN A 265 3.19 -14.74 -11.74
CA GLN A 265 2.26 -13.97 -12.59
C GLN A 265 2.49 -12.46 -12.60
N ASN A 266 3.41 -11.94 -11.76
CA ASN A 266 3.54 -10.50 -11.50
C ASN A 266 2.18 -9.85 -11.18
N ALA A 267 1.42 -10.48 -10.27
CA ALA A 267 0.06 -10.10 -9.96
C ALA A 267 -0.25 -10.28 -8.48
N ILE A 268 -1.30 -9.60 -8.01
CA ILE A 268 -1.75 -9.65 -6.63
C ILE A 268 -3.24 -9.97 -6.60
N LEU A 269 -3.64 -10.91 -5.74
CA LEU A 269 -5.01 -11.00 -5.26
C LEU A 269 -5.13 -10.07 -4.06
N ALA A 270 -5.97 -9.06 -4.16
CA ALA A 270 -6.32 -8.20 -3.04
C ALA A 270 -7.76 -8.46 -2.63
N THR A 271 -8.04 -8.69 -1.35
CA THR A 271 -9.45 -8.78 -0.93
C THR A 271 -10.08 -7.39 -0.98
N ASP A 272 -11.39 -7.33 -1.28
CA ASP A 272 -12.16 -6.09 -1.32
C ASP A 272 -13.34 -6.21 -0.36
N ALA A 273 -13.33 -5.43 0.72
CA ALA A 273 -14.37 -5.48 1.74
C ALA A 273 -15.77 -5.09 1.22
N GLY A 274 -15.84 -4.35 0.12
CA GLY A 274 -17.09 -3.92 -0.52
C GLY A 274 -17.65 -4.91 -1.53
N LEU A 275 -16.85 -5.88 -2.00
CA LEU A 275 -17.17 -6.69 -3.17
C LEU A 275 -16.85 -8.19 -3.00
N GLY A 276 -15.66 -8.51 -2.51
CA GLY A 276 -15.09 -9.85 -2.51
C GLY A 276 -13.57 -9.78 -2.64
N PHE A 277 -13.07 -9.74 -3.88
CA PHE A 277 -11.64 -9.57 -4.15
C PHE A 277 -11.37 -8.97 -5.53
N ASP A 278 -10.27 -8.24 -5.63
CA ASP A 278 -9.65 -7.77 -6.86
C ASP A 278 -8.47 -8.65 -7.24
N ILE A 279 -8.20 -8.75 -8.54
CA ILE A 279 -6.93 -9.22 -9.08
C ILE A 279 -6.30 -8.04 -9.81
N PHE A 280 -5.07 -7.71 -9.41
CA PHE A 280 -4.25 -6.67 -10.02
C PHE A 280 -3.17 -7.32 -10.88
N ASP A 281 -3.18 -7.08 -12.18
CA ASP A 281 -2.08 -7.44 -13.09
C ASP A 281 -1.05 -6.31 -13.12
N LEU A 282 0.08 -6.48 -12.42
CA LEU A 282 1.09 -5.44 -12.30
C LEU A 282 1.93 -5.29 -13.58
N ALA A 283 1.88 -6.28 -14.49
CA ALA A 283 2.56 -6.16 -15.78
C ALA A 283 1.89 -5.08 -16.66
N ALA A 284 0.57 -4.97 -16.63
CA ALA A 284 -0.18 -3.95 -17.37
C ALA A 284 0.09 -2.53 -16.81
N ALA A 285 0.28 -2.40 -15.50
CA ALA A 285 0.63 -1.13 -14.87
C ALA A 285 2.03 -0.61 -15.28
N SER A 286 2.94 -1.52 -15.65
CA SER A 286 4.28 -1.16 -16.14
C SER A 286 4.30 -0.62 -17.59
N SER A 287 3.29 -0.94 -18.41
CA SER A 287 3.15 -0.38 -19.76
C SER A 287 2.60 1.06 -19.76
N ASP A 288 1.78 1.41 -18.77
CA ASP A 288 1.26 2.77 -18.59
C ASP A 288 2.25 3.72 -17.90
N ALA A 289 3.32 3.20 -17.29
CA ALA A 289 4.41 4.00 -16.72
C ALA A 289 5.24 4.76 -17.78
N SER A 290 4.99 4.52 -19.07
CA SER A 290 5.51 5.35 -20.18
C SER A 290 4.67 6.59 -20.48
N SER A 291 3.48 6.71 -19.85
CA SER A 291 2.67 7.93 -19.82
C SER A 291 2.61 8.45 -18.40
N SER A 292 3.46 9.42 -18.08
CA SER A 292 3.41 10.19 -16.82
C SER A 292 1.97 10.59 -16.49
N GLY A 293 1.50 10.17 -15.32
CA GLY A 293 0.17 10.46 -14.82
C GLY A 293 -0.05 11.97 -14.66
N ASP A 294 -1.10 12.46 -15.32
CA ASP A 294 -1.65 13.79 -15.09
C ASP A 294 -2.92 13.65 -14.26
N ALA A 295 -2.90 14.20 -13.05
CA ALA A 295 -4.03 14.15 -12.13
C ALA A 295 -5.05 15.22 -12.53
N SER A 296 -6.03 14.88 -13.36
CA SER A 296 -7.12 15.80 -13.69
C SER A 296 -8.14 15.88 -12.54
N VAL A 297 -8.20 17.02 -11.85
CA VAL A 297 -9.29 17.37 -10.93
C VAL A 297 -10.48 17.86 -11.77
N ALA A 298 -11.55 17.06 -11.87
CA ALA A 298 -12.80 17.50 -12.47
C ALA A 298 -13.65 18.24 -11.40
N ALA A 299 -13.79 19.55 -11.53
CA ALA A 299 -14.78 20.33 -10.78
C ALA A 299 -16.08 20.39 -11.58
N THR A 300 -17.16 19.82 -11.06
CA THR A 300 -18.52 20.03 -11.57
C THR A 300 -19.18 21.20 -10.83
N ALA A 301 -19.41 22.31 -11.53
CA ALA A 301 -20.25 23.39 -11.04
C ALA A 301 -21.67 23.23 -11.62
N ALA A 302 -22.68 23.27 -10.75
CA ALA A 302 -24.07 23.41 -11.15
C ALA A 302 -24.37 24.92 -11.32
N ASP A 303 -24.81 25.28 -12.53
CA ASP A 303 -25.41 26.56 -12.94
C ASP A 303 -24.50 27.64 -13.58
N ASP A 304 -25.15 28.44 -14.43
CA ASP A 304 -24.73 29.11 -15.66
C ASP A 304 -23.72 30.27 -15.44
N THR A 305 -22.44 29.99 -15.16
CA THR A 305 -21.23 30.79 -15.52
C THR A 305 -19.97 30.21 -14.86
N ALA A 306 -18.96 29.82 -15.65
CA ALA A 306 -17.66 29.40 -15.13
C ALA A 306 -16.64 30.54 -15.24
N VAL A 307 -16.18 31.07 -14.09
CA VAL A 307 -15.01 31.95 -14.00
C VAL A 307 -13.96 31.25 -13.15
N ALA A 308 -12.90 30.74 -13.77
CA ALA A 308 -11.73 30.25 -13.05
C ALA A 308 -10.83 31.45 -12.74
N SER A 309 -10.59 31.74 -11.46
CA SER A 309 -9.66 32.79 -11.02
C SER A 309 -8.61 32.22 -10.06
N ASN A 310 -7.35 32.59 -10.30
CA ASN A 310 -6.13 32.32 -9.52
C ASN A 310 -5.65 30.86 -9.40
N VAL A 311 -4.77 30.47 -10.34
CA VAL A 311 -3.77 29.41 -10.10
C VAL A 311 -2.39 30.09 -10.08
N THR A 312 -1.81 30.24 -8.89
CA THR A 312 -0.42 30.68 -8.72
C THR A 312 0.43 29.46 -8.36
N SER A 313 1.03 28.80 -9.35
CA SER A 313 2.13 27.85 -9.17
C SER A 313 2.90 27.65 -10.49
N PRO A 314 4.24 27.43 -10.48
CA PRO A 314 5.07 27.47 -11.69
C PRO A 314 5.11 26.15 -12.48
N ALA A 315 4.09 25.29 -12.34
CA ALA A 315 3.97 24.05 -13.10
C ALA A 315 2.90 24.23 -14.20
N THR A 316 3.16 23.71 -15.39
CA THR A 316 2.26 23.71 -16.54
C THR A 316 0.87 23.19 -16.16
N SER A 317 -0.10 24.07 -16.01
CA SER A 317 -1.49 23.71 -15.72
C SER A 317 -2.30 23.69 -17.02
N ASP A 318 -2.78 22.51 -17.44
CA ASP A 318 -3.84 22.41 -18.44
C ASP A 318 -5.19 22.75 -17.78
N VAL A 319 -5.82 23.84 -18.21
CA VAL A 319 -7.16 24.22 -17.76
C VAL A 319 -8.20 23.54 -18.65
N ALA A 320 -8.80 22.45 -18.17
CA ALA A 320 -9.94 21.84 -18.83
C ALA A 320 -11.24 22.50 -18.34
N ALA A 321 -11.91 23.28 -19.21
CA ALA A 321 -13.25 23.80 -18.96
C ALA A 321 -14.26 23.14 -19.91
N THR A 322 -15.30 22.50 -19.36
CA THR A 322 -16.49 22.05 -20.11
C THR A 322 -17.64 23.01 -19.82
N ALA A 323 -18.13 23.71 -20.85
CA ALA A 323 -19.31 24.58 -20.76
C ALA A 323 -20.31 24.23 -21.88
N ASP A 324 -21.59 24.15 -21.54
CA ASP A 324 -22.67 23.79 -22.48
C ASP A 324 -23.09 24.93 -23.42
N ASN A 325 -22.64 26.17 -23.19
CA ASN A 325 -22.97 27.31 -24.04
C ASN A 325 -21.78 28.23 -24.34
N SER A 326 -21.86 28.90 -25.49
CA SER A 326 -20.75 29.42 -26.30
C SER A 326 -19.99 30.60 -25.70
N THR A 327 -18.82 30.34 -25.10
CA THR A 327 -17.52 31.06 -25.24
C THR A 327 -16.62 30.72 -24.04
N VAL A 328 -15.36 30.34 -24.28
CA VAL A 328 -14.35 30.13 -23.22
C VAL A 328 -13.31 31.25 -23.35
N SER A 329 -13.09 32.02 -22.30
CA SER A 329 -12.04 33.05 -22.23
C SER A 329 -11.07 32.68 -21.11
N ALA A 330 -9.78 32.51 -21.42
CA ALA A 330 -8.72 32.26 -20.45
C ALA A 330 -7.72 33.42 -20.49
N SER A 331 -7.41 34.02 -19.33
CA SER A 331 -6.37 35.05 -19.20
C SER A 331 -5.36 34.63 -18.14
N GLY A 332 -4.07 34.53 -18.49
CA GLY A 332 -2.98 34.33 -17.55
C GLY A 332 -2.22 35.64 -17.30
N SER A 333 -1.88 35.94 -16.05
CA SER A 333 -0.91 36.99 -15.66
C SER A 333 0.23 36.35 -14.89
N THR A 334 1.47 36.77 -15.14
CA THR A 334 2.63 36.39 -14.33
C THR A 334 3.18 37.65 -13.65
N ASP A 335 2.99 37.76 -12.33
CA ASP A 335 3.68 38.77 -11.53
C ASP A 335 5.04 38.21 -11.08
N ALA A 336 6.11 38.70 -11.68
CA ALA A 336 7.47 38.38 -11.26
C ALA A 336 7.85 39.24 -10.03
N ALA A 337 7.86 38.63 -8.85
CA ALA A 337 8.48 39.19 -7.66
C ALA A 337 9.77 38.43 -7.32
N ASP A 338 10.86 39.19 -7.32
CA ASP A 338 12.17 38.98 -6.69
C ASP A 338 13.17 37.96 -7.27
N ASN A 339 14.12 38.54 -8.02
CA ASN A 339 15.55 38.26 -8.12
C ASN A 339 16.11 36.93 -7.57
N SER A 340 16.23 35.90 -8.43
CA SER A 340 17.51 35.23 -8.73
C SER A 340 17.31 33.98 -9.62
N THR A 341 18.16 33.87 -10.64
CA THR A 341 18.30 32.76 -11.62
C THR A 341 17.13 32.52 -12.58
N ALA A 342 17.30 32.97 -13.83
CA ALA A 342 16.42 32.68 -14.94
C ALA A 342 16.51 31.20 -15.36
N VAL A 343 15.39 30.47 -15.24
CA VAL A 343 15.14 29.26 -16.03
C VAL A 343 14.21 29.67 -17.17
N ALA A 344 14.63 29.45 -18.41
CA ALA A 344 13.80 29.72 -19.58
C ALA A 344 12.58 28.79 -19.57
N ALA A 345 11.40 29.34 -19.29
CA ALA A 345 10.13 28.64 -19.52
C ALA A 345 9.83 28.67 -21.03
N SER A 346 10.23 27.64 -21.75
CA SER A 346 9.83 27.43 -23.14
C SER A 346 8.68 26.42 -23.20
N ASN A 347 7.58 26.85 -23.83
CA ASN A 347 6.39 26.10 -24.24
C ASN A 347 5.25 26.01 -23.20
N ALA A 348 4.30 26.95 -23.31
CA ALA A 348 2.94 26.75 -22.79
C ALA A 348 2.08 26.18 -23.92
N THR A 349 1.51 24.99 -23.73
CA THR A 349 0.52 24.41 -24.64
C THR A 349 -0.88 24.78 -24.11
N ILE A 350 -1.77 25.30 -24.96
CA ILE A 350 -3.17 25.55 -24.59
C ILE A 350 -4.03 24.64 -25.46
N ALA A 351 -4.68 23.64 -24.84
CA ALA A 351 -5.61 22.75 -25.52
C ALA A 351 -7.06 23.15 -25.21
N ALA A 352 -7.89 23.31 -26.25
CA ALA A 352 -9.33 23.50 -26.10
C ALA A 352 -10.07 22.37 -26.84
N ARG A 353 -11.05 21.74 -26.18
CA ARG A 353 -11.95 20.74 -26.78
C ARG A 353 -13.37 21.30 -26.90
N ALA A 354 -13.99 21.14 -28.07
CA ALA A 354 -15.41 21.46 -28.29
C ALA A 354 -16.21 20.17 -28.53
N ALA A 355 -17.48 20.18 -28.11
CA ALA A 355 -18.43 19.12 -28.43
C ALA A 355 -18.77 19.08 -29.95
N PRO A 356 -19.29 17.96 -30.47
CA PRO A 356 -19.62 17.82 -31.90
C PRO A 356 -20.53 18.95 -32.40
N GLY A 357 -20.12 19.62 -33.48
CA GLY A 357 -20.87 20.73 -34.10
C GLY A 357 -20.66 22.12 -33.46
N LYS A 358 -19.72 22.27 -32.51
CA LYS A 358 -19.38 23.57 -31.89
C LYS A 358 -17.95 24.03 -32.21
N THR A 359 -17.71 25.33 -32.10
CA THR A 359 -16.43 25.99 -32.41
C THR A 359 -15.71 26.39 -31.12
N ALA A 360 -14.44 26.03 -30.98
CA ALA A 360 -13.56 26.57 -29.95
C ALA A 360 -12.74 27.74 -30.53
N VAL A 361 -12.61 28.84 -29.78
CA VAL A 361 -11.81 30.00 -30.16
C VAL A 361 -10.79 30.25 -29.06
N ILE A 362 -9.51 30.30 -29.41
CA ILE A 362 -8.41 30.62 -28.50
C ILE A 362 -8.00 32.07 -28.79
N VAL A 363 -8.15 32.97 -27.81
CA VAL A 363 -7.69 34.36 -27.92
C VAL A 363 -6.47 34.53 -27.02
N GLY A 364 -5.29 34.63 -27.60
CA GLY A 364 -4.07 34.95 -26.86
C GLY A 364 -3.91 36.46 -26.69
N VAL A 365 -3.65 36.93 -25.47
CA VAL A 365 -3.20 38.30 -25.21
C VAL A 365 -1.77 38.23 -24.69
N ALA A 366 -0.80 38.69 -25.47
CA ALA A 366 0.57 38.81 -24.99
C ALA A 366 0.71 40.11 -24.16
N PRO A 367 1.25 40.08 -22.93
CA PRO A 367 1.58 41.31 -22.23
C PRO A 367 2.83 41.94 -22.87
N ALA A 368 2.72 43.19 -23.28
CA ALA A 368 3.89 44.00 -23.63
C ALA A 368 4.63 44.39 -22.34
N ALA A 369 5.83 43.86 -22.12
CA ALA A 369 6.69 44.32 -21.04
C ALA A 369 7.16 45.77 -21.32
N PRO A 370 7.09 46.70 -20.34
CA PRO A 370 7.66 48.02 -20.52
C PRO A 370 9.18 47.92 -20.38
N ASN A 371 9.88 48.21 -21.49
CA ASN A 371 11.31 48.55 -21.57
C ASN A 371 12.35 47.42 -21.34
N SER A 372 12.61 46.60 -22.36
CA SER A 372 13.99 46.14 -22.69
C SER A 372 14.08 45.53 -24.10
N PRO A 373 15.24 45.64 -24.78
CA PRO A 373 15.39 45.24 -26.18
C PRO A 373 15.67 43.73 -26.31
N THR A 374 14.93 43.10 -27.23
CA THR A 374 15.21 41.84 -27.95
C THR A 374 15.52 40.58 -27.12
N ALA A 375 14.50 39.73 -26.93
CA ALA A 375 14.66 38.28 -26.92
C ALA A 375 13.56 37.66 -27.81
N PRO A 376 13.87 36.71 -28.71
CA PRO A 376 12.88 36.10 -29.59
C PRO A 376 12.01 35.13 -28.78
N VAL A 377 10.70 35.35 -28.78
CA VAL A 377 9.73 34.36 -28.28
C VAL A 377 9.63 33.27 -29.35
N SER A 378 10.02 32.04 -29.01
CA SER A 378 9.95 30.91 -29.95
C SER A 378 8.54 30.33 -30.00
N ASN A 379 8.02 30.19 -31.23
CA ASN A 379 6.92 29.35 -31.72
C ASN A 379 5.79 28.97 -30.74
N VAL A 380 4.62 29.59 -30.93
CA VAL A 380 3.35 29.00 -30.48
C VAL A 380 2.95 27.92 -31.49
N THR A 381 2.92 26.66 -31.05
CA THR A 381 2.43 25.54 -31.88
C THR A 381 0.99 25.22 -31.46
N ALA A 382 0.02 25.53 -32.32
CA ALA A 382 -1.36 25.09 -32.11
C ALA A 382 -1.51 23.66 -32.64
N VAL A 383 -1.73 22.69 -31.75
CA VAL A 383 -2.06 21.30 -32.13
C VAL A 383 -3.56 21.10 -31.94
N ALA A 384 -4.29 20.89 -33.04
CA ALA A 384 -5.70 20.52 -33.00
C ALA A 384 -5.85 19.06 -33.44
N SER A 385 -6.31 18.21 -32.53
CA SER A 385 -6.69 16.82 -32.85
C SER A 385 -8.23 16.78 -32.98
N ALA A 386 -8.74 16.84 -34.21
CA ALA A 386 -10.16 16.63 -34.48
C ALA A 386 -10.40 15.17 -34.89
N THR A 387 -11.20 14.43 -34.13
CA THR A 387 -11.53 13.03 -34.44
C THR A 387 -12.71 12.87 -35.40
N THR A 388 -13.29 13.94 -35.96
CA THR A 388 -14.34 13.86 -36.98
C THR A 388 -14.42 15.11 -37.87
N ALA A 389 -14.91 14.92 -39.10
CA ALA A 389 -15.01 15.94 -40.15
C ALA A 389 -15.86 17.17 -39.74
N ASN A 390 -15.39 18.36 -40.13
CA ASN A 390 -15.96 19.71 -39.92
C ASN A 390 -15.62 20.45 -38.60
N ALA A 391 -14.34 20.78 -38.42
CA ALA A 391 -13.92 21.89 -37.56
C ALA A 391 -13.26 22.98 -38.42
N THR A 392 -13.68 24.25 -38.26
CA THR A 392 -13.11 25.41 -38.94
C THR A 392 -12.22 26.18 -37.96
N VAL A 393 -10.97 26.45 -38.32
CA VAL A 393 -10.02 27.21 -37.49
C VAL A 393 -9.76 28.57 -38.14
N SER A 394 -10.00 29.66 -37.41
CA SER A 394 -9.62 31.03 -37.82
C SER A 394 -8.60 31.59 -36.84
N ALA A 395 -7.43 31.99 -37.34
CA ALA A 395 -6.46 32.79 -36.61
C ALA A 395 -6.49 34.22 -37.18
N THR A 396 -6.71 35.22 -36.33
CA THR A 396 -6.58 36.65 -36.69
C THR A 396 -5.22 37.15 -36.24
N ASP A 397 -4.40 37.57 -37.20
CA ASP A 397 -3.05 38.09 -37.01
C ASP A 397 -3.07 39.53 -36.46
N ALA A 398 -2.35 39.79 -35.37
CA ALA A 398 -1.98 41.15 -34.96
C ALA A 398 -0.53 41.39 -35.39
N THR A 399 -0.37 42.01 -36.57
CA THR A 399 0.84 42.64 -37.14
C THR A 399 2.21 42.14 -36.64
N ALA A 400 2.85 41.26 -37.42
CA ALA A 400 4.28 40.98 -37.30
C ALA A 400 5.01 41.19 -38.65
N ASP A 401 6.13 41.88 -38.56
CA ASP A 401 7.11 42.14 -39.62
C ASP A 401 7.68 40.82 -40.19
N ALA A 402 7.91 40.81 -41.49
CA ALA A 402 8.15 39.62 -42.29
C ALA A 402 9.59 39.09 -42.12
N SER A 403 9.74 37.90 -41.54
CA SER A 403 10.67 36.89 -42.06
C SER A 403 10.51 35.55 -41.35
N ASN A 404 10.10 34.55 -42.13
CA ASN A 404 10.13 33.11 -41.85
C ASN A 404 8.97 32.51 -41.04
N SER A 405 7.82 32.33 -41.70
CA SER A 405 6.73 31.44 -41.24
C SER A 405 6.27 30.57 -42.42
N THR A 406 6.41 29.25 -42.32
CA THR A 406 5.79 28.28 -43.22
C THR A 406 4.44 27.85 -42.65
N VAL A 407 3.34 28.13 -43.35
CA VAL A 407 2.01 27.58 -43.04
C VAL A 407 1.80 26.34 -43.90
N SER A 408 1.62 25.18 -43.29
CA SER A 408 1.22 23.94 -43.98
C SER A 408 -0.20 23.57 -43.57
N ALA A 409 -1.17 23.81 -44.45
CA ALA A 409 -2.49 23.21 -44.37
C ALA A 409 -2.50 21.92 -45.19
N ALA A 410 -2.67 20.76 -44.54
CA ALA A 410 -2.87 19.49 -45.24
C ALA A 410 -4.38 19.30 -45.48
N ASP A 411 -4.78 19.34 -46.75
CA ASP A 411 -6.09 18.97 -47.25
C ASP A 411 -6.26 17.44 -47.19
N ALA A 412 -7.26 16.95 -46.45
CA ALA A 412 -7.59 15.53 -46.39
C ALA A 412 -8.94 15.30 -47.09
N THR A 413 -8.87 15.03 -48.40
CA THR A 413 -9.97 14.47 -49.17
C THR A 413 -10.10 12.98 -48.85
N ALA A 414 -11.21 12.57 -48.24
CA ALA A 414 -11.53 11.16 -48.04
C ALA A 414 -12.00 10.53 -49.35
N THR A 415 -11.22 9.61 -49.91
CA THR A 415 -11.67 8.66 -50.94
C THR A 415 -11.42 7.24 -50.45
N SER A 416 -12.47 6.42 -50.50
CA SER A 416 -12.49 5.03 -50.09
C SER A 416 -11.80 4.13 -51.12
N SER A 417 -10.96 3.20 -50.67
CA SER A 417 -10.67 1.94 -51.39
C SER A 417 -9.99 0.91 -50.48
N ASN A 418 -10.59 -0.28 -50.49
CA ASN A 418 -10.15 -1.53 -49.90
C ASN A 418 -8.79 -1.97 -50.49
N SER A 419 -7.77 -2.21 -49.64
CA SER A 419 -6.57 -2.95 -50.03
C SER A 419 -5.94 -3.63 -48.81
N THR A 420 -6.02 -4.96 -48.81
CA THR A 420 -5.28 -5.87 -47.94
C THR A 420 -3.79 -5.76 -48.21
N VAL A 421 -2.99 -5.44 -47.19
CA VAL A 421 -1.55 -5.71 -47.17
C VAL A 421 -1.24 -6.49 -45.90
N ALA A 422 -0.90 -7.76 -46.07
CA ALA A 422 -0.32 -8.59 -45.02
C ALA A 422 1.10 -8.10 -44.74
N SER A 423 1.41 -7.87 -43.46
CA SER A 423 2.79 -7.84 -42.97
C SER A 423 2.92 -8.88 -41.88
N ASP A 424 3.94 -9.71 -42.04
CA ASP A 424 4.24 -10.89 -41.26
C ASP A 424 4.84 -10.52 -39.88
N ASP A 425 4.59 -11.43 -38.97
CA ASP A 425 4.90 -11.58 -37.55
C ASP A 425 6.10 -10.81 -36.94
N SER A 426 5.79 -9.95 -35.98
CA SER A 426 6.34 -10.12 -34.63
C SER A 426 5.25 -9.77 -33.63
N THR A 427 4.48 -10.79 -33.25
CA THR A 427 3.48 -10.72 -32.19
C THR A 427 4.13 -10.43 -30.83
N SER A 428 4.43 -9.15 -30.57
CA SER A 428 4.29 -8.63 -29.21
C SER A 428 2.80 -8.66 -28.91
N ALA A 429 2.31 -9.80 -28.44
CA ALA A 429 0.97 -9.88 -27.87
C ALA A 429 0.91 -8.80 -26.79
N SER A 430 0.16 -7.73 -27.06
CA SER A 430 -0.32 -6.86 -25.99
C SER A 430 -1.21 -7.77 -25.14
N THR A 431 -0.65 -8.36 -24.10
CA THR A 431 -1.44 -9.01 -23.05
C THR A 431 -2.31 -7.89 -22.50
N GLY A 432 -3.57 -7.83 -22.94
CA GLY A 432 -4.52 -6.84 -22.43
C GLY A 432 -4.57 -6.91 -20.92
N ASP A 433 -4.91 -5.80 -20.26
CA ASP A 433 -5.06 -5.76 -18.82
C ASP A 433 -5.95 -6.91 -18.33
N ARG A 434 -5.37 -7.81 -17.53
CA ARG A 434 -6.05 -8.98 -16.95
C ARG A 434 -6.59 -8.68 -15.53
N SER A 435 -6.51 -7.42 -15.09
CA SER A 435 -7.06 -7.01 -13.80
C SER A 435 -8.56 -7.22 -13.77
N SER A 436 -9.10 -7.58 -12.61
CA SER A 436 -10.54 -7.86 -12.45
C SER A 436 -11.03 -7.58 -11.04
N ALA A 437 -12.30 -7.20 -10.92
CA ALA A 437 -13.00 -7.03 -9.66
C ALA A 437 -14.05 -8.16 -9.55
N ASN A 438 -13.95 -8.99 -8.52
CA ASN A 438 -14.66 -10.27 -8.42
C ASN A 438 -15.57 -10.29 -7.19
N ALA A 439 -16.89 -10.32 -7.46
CA ALA A 439 -17.90 -10.37 -6.41
C ALA A 439 -17.96 -11.74 -5.73
N ILE A 440 -18.01 -11.74 -4.40
CA ILE A 440 -18.40 -12.90 -3.60
C ILE A 440 -19.84 -12.70 -3.15
N SER A 441 -20.75 -13.52 -3.66
CA SER A 441 -22.17 -13.45 -3.28
C SER A 441 -22.35 -13.72 -1.79
N GLY A 442 -23.12 -12.86 -1.12
CA GLY A 442 -23.42 -12.98 0.31
C GLY A 442 -22.27 -12.57 1.24
N GLN A 443 -21.17 -12.03 0.72
CA GLN A 443 -20.11 -11.45 1.55
C GLN A 443 -20.63 -10.24 2.34
N SER A 444 -19.99 -9.96 3.45
CA SER A 444 -20.25 -8.76 4.26
C SER A 444 -19.02 -7.86 4.37
N ALA A 445 -17.83 -8.45 4.56
CA ALA A 445 -16.56 -7.75 4.66
C ALA A 445 -15.41 -8.76 4.52
N THR A 446 -15.14 -9.21 3.29
CA THR A 446 -14.00 -10.08 2.96
C THR A 446 -12.71 -9.27 2.97
N CYS A 447 -11.81 -9.53 3.92
CA CYS A 447 -10.68 -8.62 4.18
C CYS A 447 -9.31 -9.30 4.31
N TRP A 448 -9.17 -10.55 4.72
CA TRP A 448 -7.85 -11.18 4.90
C TRP A 448 -7.65 -12.33 3.93
N SER A 449 -6.43 -12.51 3.44
CA SER A 449 -6.10 -13.58 2.50
C SER A 449 -4.75 -14.23 2.82
N SER A 450 -4.61 -15.49 2.40
CA SER A 450 -3.35 -16.24 2.33
C SER A 450 -3.44 -17.26 1.20
N PHE A 451 -2.29 -17.82 0.81
CA PHE A 451 -2.19 -18.82 -0.26
C PHE A 451 -1.72 -20.18 0.28
N SER A 452 -2.32 -21.27 -0.22
CA SER A 452 -1.88 -22.64 0.06
C SER A 452 -1.19 -23.24 -1.17
N PRO A 453 0.14 -23.47 -1.10
CA PRO A 453 0.86 -24.16 -2.16
C PRO A 453 0.32 -25.56 -2.47
N LYS A 454 -0.23 -26.26 -1.47
CA LYS A 454 -0.79 -27.61 -1.64
C LYS A 454 -2.08 -27.63 -2.45
N THR A 455 -2.98 -26.67 -2.23
CA THR A 455 -4.23 -26.60 -3.00
C THR A 455 -4.09 -25.77 -4.28
N GLY A 456 -3.10 -24.88 -4.33
CA GLY A 456 -2.97 -23.89 -5.40
C GLY A 456 -4.05 -22.79 -5.33
N ASN A 457 -4.65 -22.60 -4.15
CA ASN A 457 -5.77 -21.69 -3.94
C ASN A 457 -5.50 -20.69 -2.82
N PHE A 458 -6.20 -19.57 -2.90
CA PHE A 458 -6.25 -18.51 -1.90
C PHE A 458 -7.39 -18.77 -0.93
N PHE A 459 -7.19 -18.41 0.34
CA PHE A 459 -8.20 -18.51 1.39
C PHE A 459 -8.47 -17.13 1.95
N LEU A 460 -9.69 -16.65 1.72
CA LEU A 460 -10.13 -15.31 2.06
C LEU A 460 -11.08 -15.40 3.26
N THR A 461 -10.95 -14.54 4.27
CA THR A 461 -11.86 -14.53 5.43
C THR A 461 -12.72 -13.28 5.50
N ASP A 462 -14.00 -13.52 5.75
CA ASP A 462 -15.04 -12.51 5.89
C ASP A 462 -15.45 -12.39 7.36
N ILE A 463 -15.19 -11.22 7.95
CA ILE A 463 -15.45 -10.97 9.38
C ILE A 463 -16.94 -10.93 9.71
N GLY A 464 -17.77 -10.40 8.81
CA GLY A 464 -19.20 -10.17 9.06
C GLY A 464 -20.01 -11.46 9.01
N THR A 465 -19.66 -12.36 8.09
CA THR A 465 -20.32 -13.66 7.92
C THR A 465 -19.62 -14.81 8.63
N ALA A 466 -18.40 -14.59 9.14
CA ALA A 466 -17.51 -15.63 9.65
C ALA A 466 -17.30 -16.78 8.63
N THR A 467 -17.10 -16.43 7.36
CA THR A 467 -16.93 -17.41 6.27
C THR A 467 -15.53 -17.34 5.69
N ILE A 468 -14.93 -18.50 5.47
CA ILE A 468 -13.69 -18.65 4.71
C ILE A 468 -14.08 -19.00 3.27
N THR A 469 -13.65 -18.21 2.29
CA THR A 469 -13.86 -18.46 0.86
C THR A 469 -12.56 -18.92 0.23
N GLU A 470 -12.56 -20.12 -0.35
CA GLU A 470 -11.45 -20.63 -1.16
C GLU A 470 -11.62 -20.18 -2.61
N VAL A 471 -10.58 -19.55 -3.16
CA VAL A 471 -10.55 -18.99 -4.52
C VAL A 471 -9.38 -19.58 -5.28
N ASN A 472 -9.63 -20.06 -6.50
CA ASN A 472 -8.59 -20.39 -7.45
C ASN A 472 -8.37 -19.20 -8.39
N VAL A 473 -7.11 -18.91 -8.72
CA VAL A 473 -6.75 -17.97 -9.79
C VAL A 473 -5.96 -18.75 -10.83
N ASP A 474 -6.46 -18.75 -12.07
CA ASP A 474 -5.81 -19.46 -13.16
C ASP A 474 -4.65 -18.66 -13.79
N ALA A 475 -3.97 -19.25 -14.77
CA ALA A 475 -2.84 -18.61 -15.45
C ALA A 475 -3.21 -17.35 -16.27
N ASN A 476 -4.51 -17.13 -16.53
CA ASN A 476 -5.02 -15.93 -17.18
C ASN A 476 -5.52 -14.90 -16.17
N LEU A 477 -5.19 -15.07 -14.88
CA LEU A 477 -5.64 -14.21 -13.78
C LEU A 477 -7.16 -14.18 -13.60
N LYS A 478 -7.85 -15.26 -13.98
CA LYS A 478 -9.28 -15.39 -13.73
C LYS A 478 -9.53 -16.02 -12.37
N GLY A 479 -10.17 -15.26 -11.47
CA GLY A 479 -10.62 -15.73 -10.18
C GLY A 479 -11.87 -16.60 -10.26
N THR A 480 -11.91 -17.72 -9.54
CA THR A 480 -13.09 -18.58 -9.39
C THR A 480 -13.25 -19.04 -7.95
N ILE A 481 -14.49 -18.93 -7.42
CA ILE A 481 -14.80 -19.45 -6.08
C ILE A 481 -14.84 -20.98 -6.16
N VAL A 482 -13.98 -21.63 -5.38
CA VAL A 482 -13.91 -23.09 -5.26
C VAL A 482 -14.94 -23.57 -4.24
N LYS A 483 -14.94 -22.99 -3.04
CA LYS A 483 -15.85 -23.36 -1.95
C LYS A 483 -15.86 -22.33 -0.83
N GLN A 484 -16.99 -22.25 -0.12
CA GLN A 484 -17.12 -21.51 1.12
C GLN A 484 -17.24 -22.44 2.33
N TYR A 485 -16.60 -22.05 3.42
CA TYR A 485 -16.53 -22.78 4.68
C TYR A 485 -17.02 -21.85 5.81
N PRO A 486 -18.30 -21.95 6.19
CA PRO A 486 -18.81 -21.23 7.34
C PRO A 486 -18.09 -21.67 8.62
N GLN A 487 -17.67 -20.69 9.42
CA GLN A 487 -17.16 -20.90 10.78
C GLN A 487 -18.28 -20.65 11.79
N ALA A 488 -17.94 -20.63 13.08
CA ALA A 488 -18.91 -20.30 14.11
C ALA A 488 -19.45 -18.87 13.90
N ALA A 489 -20.77 -18.72 13.81
CA ALA A 489 -21.39 -17.41 13.61
C ALA A 489 -20.94 -16.40 14.67
N GLY A 490 -20.60 -15.18 14.23
CA GLY A 490 -20.13 -14.11 15.10
C GLY A 490 -18.72 -14.29 15.67
N SER A 491 -17.96 -15.32 15.24
CA SER A 491 -16.60 -15.56 15.73
C SER A 491 -15.59 -14.47 15.34
N GLY A 492 -15.94 -13.63 14.35
CA GLY A 492 -15.10 -12.52 13.90
C GLY A 492 -13.79 -13.02 13.31
N THR A 493 -13.87 -13.77 12.20
CA THR A 493 -12.70 -14.32 11.52
C THR A 493 -11.92 -13.21 10.83
N ILE A 494 -10.86 -12.77 11.50
CA ILE A 494 -9.84 -11.86 11.00
C ILE A 494 -8.55 -12.63 10.77
N ASP A 495 -7.55 -11.97 10.17
CA ASP A 495 -6.16 -12.42 10.02
C ASP A 495 -5.96 -13.93 9.90
N ASN A 496 -5.60 -14.37 8.69
CA ASN A 496 -5.25 -15.76 8.45
C ASN A 496 -3.84 -15.91 7.87
N ASP A 497 -3.26 -17.09 8.08
CA ASP A 497 -2.01 -17.50 7.45
C ASP A 497 -2.00 -19.01 7.21
N VAL A 498 -1.23 -19.46 6.22
CA VAL A 498 -1.08 -20.88 5.87
C VAL A 498 0.33 -21.34 6.18
N ALA A 499 0.43 -22.52 6.79
CA ALA A 499 1.72 -23.17 6.99
C ALA A 499 1.76 -24.57 6.36
N THR A 500 2.86 -24.85 5.65
CA THR A 500 3.16 -26.19 5.12
C THR A 500 3.97 -26.99 6.14
N VAL A 501 3.38 -28.04 6.68
CA VAL A 501 4.02 -29.01 7.58
C VAL A 501 4.23 -30.33 6.83
N GLY A 502 5.48 -30.60 6.44
CA GLY A 502 5.81 -31.75 5.61
C GLY A 502 5.16 -31.63 4.23
N LYS A 503 4.16 -32.47 3.94
CA LYS A 503 3.40 -32.45 2.66
C LYS A 503 1.97 -31.94 2.83
N ASN A 504 1.64 -31.35 3.97
CA ASN A 504 0.29 -30.92 4.32
C ASN A 504 0.27 -29.43 4.60
N ASP A 505 -0.77 -28.75 4.12
CA ASP A 505 -1.00 -27.36 4.45
C ASP A 505 -2.12 -27.26 5.49
N PHE A 506 -1.97 -26.27 6.36
CA PHE A 506 -2.92 -25.93 7.39
C PHE A 506 -3.17 -24.42 7.37
N LEU A 507 -4.44 -24.04 7.42
CA LEU A 507 -4.87 -22.65 7.56
C LEU A 507 -5.15 -22.36 9.03
N TYR A 508 -4.60 -21.25 9.51
CA TYR A 508 -4.83 -20.72 10.86
C TYR A 508 -5.58 -19.40 10.73
N VAL A 509 -6.74 -19.31 11.39
CA VAL A 509 -7.61 -18.12 11.31
C VAL A 509 -7.85 -17.58 12.70
N LEU A 510 -7.58 -16.29 12.91
CA LEU A 510 -7.88 -15.62 14.16
C LEU A 510 -9.39 -15.32 14.24
N ALA A 511 -10.11 -16.00 15.11
CA ALA A 511 -11.49 -15.68 15.46
C ALA A 511 -11.49 -14.72 16.66
N ALA A 512 -11.33 -13.42 16.40
CA ALA A 512 -11.06 -12.40 17.41
C ALA A 512 -12.20 -12.23 18.42
N ASN A 513 -13.47 -12.17 17.96
CA ASN A 513 -14.63 -12.11 18.85
C ASN A 513 -14.70 -13.32 19.80
N ALA A 514 -14.32 -14.49 19.30
CA ALA A 514 -14.28 -15.72 20.10
C ALA A 514 -12.98 -15.86 20.92
N SER A 515 -12.02 -14.96 20.75
CA SER A 515 -10.67 -15.04 21.33
C SER A 515 -10.06 -16.43 21.14
N SER A 516 -10.10 -16.91 19.90
CA SER A 516 -9.65 -18.26 19.55
C SER A 516 -8.99 -18.31 18.17
N ILE A 517 -8.28 -19.41 17.89
CA ILE A 517 -7.75 -19.71 16.56
C ILE A 517 -8.49 -20.94 16.01
N ASP A 518 -9.09 -20.81 14.84
CA ASP A 518 -9.65 -21.93 14.09
C ASP A 518 -8.53 -22.52 13.20
N VAL A 519 -8.35 -23.83 13.25
CA VAL A 519 -7.31 -24.56 12.49
C VAL A 519 -7.98 -25.48 11.50
N LEU A 520 -7.68 -25.30 10.22
CA LEU A 520 -8.19 -26.12 9.13
C LEU A 520 -7.06 -26.90 8.46
N ALA A 521 -7.24 -28.21 8.28
CA ALA A 521 -6.42 -28.99 7.37
C ALA A 521 -6.85 -28.72 5.92
N LEU A 522 -5.89 -28.58 5.01
CA LEU A 522 -6.10 -28.34 3.58
C LEU A 522 -5.64 -29.55 2.74
N PRO A 523 -6.42 -30.66 2.71
CA PRO A 523 -5.98 -31.89 2.07
C PRO A 523 -5.96 -31.80 0.53
N ALA A 524 -6.87 -31.03 -0.07
CA ALA A 524 -7.01 -30.81 -1.52
C ALA A 524 -7.97 -29.63 -1.77
N PRO A 525 -8.02 -29.07 -3.01
CA PRO A 525 -8.98 -28.05 -3.39
C PRO A 525 -10.43 -28.41 -3.03
N GLY A 526 -11.17 -27.50 -2.40
CA GLY A 526 -12.57 -27.71 -2.03
C GLY A 526 -12.77 -28.69 -0.87
N LYS A 527 -11.70 -29.09 -0.17
CA LYS A 527 -11.72 -30.09 0.91
C LYS A 527 -11.18 -29.60 2.26
N ALA A 528 -11.04 -28.29 2.47
CA ALA A 528 -10.66 -27.75 3.79
C ALA A 528 -11.57 -28.29 4.91
N LYS A 529 -10.97 -28.60 6.06
CA LYS A 529 -11.67 -29.20 7.21
C LYS A 529 -11.16 -28.62 8.51
N ASN A 530 -12.06 -28.10 9.34
CA ASN A 530 -11.77 -27.76 10.74
C ASN A 530 -11.28 -28.98 11.52
N ILE A 531 -10.09 -28.87 12.12
CA ILE A 531 -9.46 -29.92 12.92
C ILE A 531 -9.25 -29.50 14.37
N GLN A 532 -9.25 -28.20 14.67
CA GLN A 532 -9.06 -27.70 16.03
C GLN A 532 -9.63 -26.30 16.16
N LYS A 533 -10.12 -25.99 17.36
CA LYS A 533 -10.34 -24.63 17.84
C LYS A 533 -9.51 -24.42 19.09
N VAL A 534 -8.71 -23.36 19.12
CA VAL A 534 -7.72 -23.10 20.18
C VAL A 534 -8.21 -21.93 21.01
N ASP A 535 -8.51 -22.14 22.28
CA ASP A 535 -8.86 -21.07 23.21
C ASP A 535 -7.62 -20.24 23.59
N ILE A 536 -7.69 -18.92 23.41
CA ILE A 536 -6.66 -17.98 23.87
C ILE A 536 -7.05 -17.41 25.24
N ALA A 537 -8.32 -17.11 25.45
CA ALA A 537 -8.80 -16.34 26.59
C ALA A 537 -8.57 -17.05 27.94
N GLY A 538 -8.86 -18.35 28.02
CA GLY A 538 -8.66 -19.13 29.25
C GLY A 538 -7.20 -19.16 29.70
N PRO A 539 -6.27 -19.65 28.85
CA PRO A 539 -4.84 -19.63 29.15
C PRO A 539 -4.27 -18.22 29.42
N ALA A 540 -4.71 -17.20 28.67
CA ALA A 540 -4.29 -15.82 28.89
C ALA A 540 -4.68 -15.33 30.30
N LYS A 541 -5.94 -15.54 30.68
CA LYS A 541 -6.44 -15.19 32.01
C LYS A 541 -5.66 -15.91 33.11
N ALA A 542 -5.37 -17.20 32.95
CA ALA A 542 -4.59 -17.99 33.90
C ALA A 542 -3.15 -17.47 34.07
N ALA A 543 -2.56 -16.92 33.02
CA ALA A 543 -1.22 -16.31 33.02
C ALA A 543 -1.22 -14.81 33.40
N GLY A 544 -2.38 -14.24 33.74
CA GLY A 544 -2.53 -12.81 34.05
C GLY A 544 -2.25 -11.89 32.86
N ILE A 545 -2.50 -12.38 31.64
CA ILE A 545 -2.35 -11.66 30.38
C ILE A 545 -3.72 -11.10 30.02
N LYS A 546 -3.78 -9.80 29.75
CA LYS A 546 -4.99 -9.16 29.22
C LYS A 546 -5.13 -9.47 27.74
N VAL A 547 -6.31 -9.92 27.36
CA VAL A 547 -6.72 -10.16 25.98
C VAL A 547 -8.13 -9.59 25.84
N SER A 548 -8.33 -8.73 24.86
CA SER A 548 -9.63 -8.21 24.44
C SER A 548 -9.97 -8.74 23.06
N ALA A 549 -11.23 -9.12 22.89
CA ALA A 549 -11.78 -9.54 21.61
C ALA A 549 -11.74 -8.42 20.54
N PHE A 550 -11.57 -7.16 20.98
CA PHE A 550 -11.42 -5.99 20.10
C PHE A 550 -9.96 -5.59 19.86
N ASN A 551 -8.99 -6.24 20.50
CA ASN A 551 -7.58 -5.89 20.33
C ASN A 551 -6.75 -7.00 19.68
N LEU A 552 -7.13 -8.28 19.79
CA LEU A 552 -6.38 -9.36 19.14
C LEU A 552 -6.22 -9.08 17.64
N GLN A 553 -4.98 -9.16 17.15
CA GLN A 553 -4.68 -8.88 15.75
C GLN A 553 -3.50 -9.72 15.26
N GLY A 554 -3.50 -9.99 13.97
CA GLY A 554 -2.40 -10.56 13.24
C GLY A 554 -2.38 -12.08 13.31
N MET A 555 -1.85 -12.69 12.25
CA MET A 555 -1.54 -14.11 12.21
C MET A 555 -0.34 -14.28 11.29
N THR A 556 0.70 -14.94 11.79
CA THR A 556 1.83 -15.34 10.96
C THR A 556 2.41 -16.65 11.48
N THR A 557 2.91 -17.47 10.57
CA THR A 557 3.46 -18.77 10.86
C THR A 557 4.93 -18.83 10.49
N PHE A 558 5.66 -19.67 11.22
CA PHE A 558 7.06 -19.97 10.98
C PHE A 558 7.20 -21.49 11.02
N ILE A 559 7.75 -22.07 9.96
CA ILE A 559 8.07 -23.50 9.91
C ILE A 559 9.60 -23.67 9.95
N ARG A 560 10.05 -24.57 10.83
CA ARG A 560 11.48 -24.89 10.95
C ARG A 560 11.96 -25.58 9.67
N LYS A 561 13.12 -25.17 9.19
CA LYS A 561 13.80 -25.80 8.04
C LYS A 561 14.41 -27.13 8.42
#